data_AF-A0A7X6U3Y9-F1
#
_entry.id   AF-A0A7X6U3Y9-F1
#
_cell.length_a   1.000
_cell.length_b   1.000
_cell.length_c   1.000
_cell.angle_alpha   90.00
_cell.angle_beta   90.00
_cell.angle_gamma   90.00
#
_symmetry.space_group_name_H-M   'P 1'
#
loop_
_entity.id
_entity.type
_entity.pdbx_description
1 polymer ?
#
loop_
_entity_poly.entity_id
_entity_poly.type
_entity_poly.pdbx_seq_one_letter_code
_entity_poly.pdbx_strand_id
1 'polypeptide(L)'
;ISKTELFKAWPWLLPEELEPILVTIFGDAFFINPESSAVYFLDTVDGDLEPIADNLEEFTELLEGNIDFIKDYFSIAPWLLHKDEILDGQEMPKGMVFNYLTPFALGGEAELDNIALFPLQEHFDMSGEFWERMQHLEEAVAKELEDAENNDTFQASQEPEEPEETTKH
;
A
#
# COMPACT_ATOMS: atom_id res chain seq x y z
N ILE A 1 -19.28 12.66 1.09
CA ILE A 1 -19.27 11.21 0.81
C ILE A 1 -19.21 10.49 2.15
N SER A 2 -19.86 9.34 2.33
CA SER A 2 -19.74 8.58 3.59
C SER A 2 -18.41 7.81 3.60
N LYS A 3 -17.91 7.46 4.79
CA LYS A 3 -16.73 6.58 4.96
C LYS A 3 -16.91 5.28 4.16
N THR A 4 -18.02 4.59 4.35
CA THR A 4 -18.30 3.30 3.67
C THR A 4 -18.26 3.43 2.15
N GLU A 5 -18.76 4.53 1.59
CA GLU A 5 -18.70 4.73 0.13
C GLU A 5 -17.28 5.06 -0.32
N LEU A 6 -16.58 5.94 0.42
CA LEU A 6 -15.23 6.39 0.07
C LEU A 6 -14.21 5.24 0.05
N PHE A 7 -14.32 4.31 1.00
CA PHE A 7 -13.36 3.22 1.17
C PHE A 7 -13.93 1.85 0.78
N LYS A 8 -14.95 1.80 -0.09
CA LYS A 8 -15.65 0.54 -0.44
C LYS A 8 -14.77 -0.54 -1.08
N ALA A 9 -13.63 -0.17 -1.67
CA ALA A 9 -12.66 -1.09 -2.27
C ALA A 9 -11.55 -1.56 -1.31
N TRP A 10 -11.54 -1.06 -0.07
CA TRP A 10 -10.53 -1.36 0.95
C TRP A 10 -10.91 -2.34 2.09
N PRO A 11 -12.12 -2.96 2.18
CA PRO A 11 -12.45 -3.85 3.31
C PRO A 11 -11.52 -5.04 3.54
N TRP A 12 -10.72 -5.41 2.54
CA TRP A 12 -9.75 -6.50 2.64
C TRP A 12 -8.56 -6.13 3.54
N LEU A 13 -8.24 -4.84 3.68
CA LEU A 13 -7.14 -4.33 4.50
C LEU A 13 -7.61 -3.45 5.66
N LEU A 14 -8.63 -2.61 5.42
CA LEU A 14 -9.08 -1.57 6.34
C LEU A 14 -10.20 -2.09 7.26
N PRO A 15 -9.96 -2.23 8.58
CA PRO A 15 -10.99 -2.66 9.52
C PRO A 15 -12.17 -1.68 9.60
N GLU A 16 -13.38 -2.22 9.78
CA GLU A 16 -14.62 -1.43 9.76
C GLU A 16 -14.69 -0.44 10.92
N GLU A 17 -14.05 -0.71 12.05
CA GLU A 17 -14.04 0.15 13.24
C GLU A 17 -13.20 1.42 13.10
N LEU A 18 -12.25 1.47 12.16
CA LEU A 18 -11.32 2.59 12.01
C LEU A 18 -11.97 3.79 11.35
N GLU A 19 -12.02 4.95 12.00
CA GLU A 19 -12.67 6.16 11.48
C GLU A 19 -11.65 7.10 10.81
N PRO A 20 -11.91 7.62 9.59
CA PRO A 20 -10.97 8.49 8.90
C PRO A 20 -10.88 9.84 9.61
N ILE A 21 -9.66 10.32 9.82
CA ILE A 21 -9.41 11.64 10.42
C ILE A 21 -8.83 12.64 9.42
N LEU A 22 -8.08 12.18 8.42
CA LEU A 22 -7.41 13.03 7.44
C LEU A 22 -7.17 12.24 6.15
N VAL A 23 -7.25 12.93 5.01
CA VAL A 23 -6.78 12.42 3.72
C VAL A 23 -5.70 13.37 3.20
N THR A 24 -4.56 12.83 2.76
CA THR A 24 -3.45 13.61 2.20
C THR A 24 -3.81 14.13 0.81
N ILE A 25 -2.99 15.04 0.28
CA ILE A 25 -3.22 15.57 -1.07
C ILE A 25 -2.96 14.53 -2.17
N PHE A 26 -2.25 13.44 -1.86
CA PHE A 26 -2.00 12.29 -2.73
C PHE A 26 -2.99 11.14 -2.51
N GLY A 27 -3.99 11.32 -1.64
CA GLY A 27 -5.06 10.34 -1.45
C GLY A 27 -4.76 9.24 -0.43
N ASP A 28 -3.66 9.31 0.31
CA ASP A 28 -3.45 8.47 1.49
C ASP A 28 -4.35 8.92 2.65
N ALA A 29 -4.60 8.05 3.61
CA ALA A 29 -5.56 8.35 4.67
C ALA A 29 -5.06 7.95 6.06
N PHE A 30 -5.27 8.85 7.02
CA PHE A 30 -5.09 8.54 8.43
C PHE A 30 -6.44 8.17 9.05
N PHE A 31 -6.42 7.16 9.91
CA PHE A 31 -7.57 6.66 10.63
C PHE A 31 -7.31 6.62 12.14
N ILE A 32 -8.37 6.70 12.92
CA ILE A 32 -8.34 6.50 14.37
C ILE A 32 -9.19 5.30 14.76
N ASN A 33 -8.68 4.48 15.67
CA ASN A 33 -9.51 3.51 16.37
C ASN A 33 -10.26 4.24 17.51
N PRO A 34 -11.60 4.31 17.49
CA PRO A 34 -12.36 5.06 18.50
C PRO A 34 -12.29 4.46 19.91
N GLU A 35 -11.94 3.18 20.04
CA GLU A 35 -11.81 2.50 21.33
C GLU A 35 -10.42 2.69 21.95
N SER A 36 -9.36 2.48 21.17
CA SER A 36 -7.97 2.58 21.67
C SER A 36 -7.35 3.97 21.50
N SER A 37 -7.94 4.82 20.65
CA SER A 37 -7.38 6.09 20.16
C SER A 37 -6.15 5.96 19.26
N ALA A 38 -5.67 4.74 18.98
CA ALA A 38 -4.53 4.53 18.10
C ALA A 38 -4.79 5.06 16.68
N VAL A 39 -3.75 5.63 16.06
CA VAL A 39 -3.80 6.20 14.73
C VAL A 39 -3.09 5.28 13.75
N TYR A 40 -3.72 5.07 12.59
CA TYR A 40 -3.23 4.23 11.51
C TYR A 40 -3.08 5.06 10.24
N PHE A 41 -2.15 4.67 9.38
CA PHE A 41 -1.94 5.23 8.06
C PHE A 41 -2.23 4.16 7.00
N LEU A 42 -3.15 4.48 6.10
CA LEU A 42 -3.42 3.73 4.88
C LEU A 42 -2.59 4.35 3.77
N ASP A 43 -1.56 3.61 3.34
CA ASP A 43 -0.75 3.94 2.18
C ASP A 43 -1.45 3.42 0.93
N THR A 44 -1.96 4.35 0.12
CA THR A 44 -2.65 3.99 -1.14
C THR A 44 -1.68 3.75 -2.29
N VAL A 45 -0.43 4.18 -2.13
CA VAL A 45 0.64 3.97 -3.10
C VAL A 45 1.16 2.55 -2.99
N ASP A 46 1.35 2.02 -1.79
CA ASP A 46 1.94 0.68 -1.53
C ASP A 46 0.93 -0.37 -1.03
N GLY A 47 -0.30 0.01 -0.70
CA GLY A 47 -1.35 -0.93 -0.33
C GLY A 47 -1.23 -1.49 1.07
N ASP A 48 -0.68 -0.70 2.00
CA ASP A 48 -0.39 -1.08 3.37
C ASP A 48 -1.20 -0.27 4.40
N LEU A 49 -1.43 -0.88 5.55
CA LEU A 49 -2.06 -0.23 6.71
C LEU A 49 -1.18 -0.42 7.94
N GLU A 50 -0.59 0.66 8.42
CA GLU A 50 0.34 0.61 9.54
C GLU A 50 -0.09 1.48 10.73
N PRO A 51 0.17 1.05 11.98
CA PRO A 51 0.00 1.90 13.14
C PRO A 51 1.12 2.95 13.19
N ILE A 52 0.76 4.22 13.40
CA ILE A 52 1.72 5.33 13.41
C ILE A 52 1.83 6.06 14.76
N ALA A 53 0.81 5.94 15.61
CA ALA A 53 0.78 6.55 16.94
C ALA A 53 -0.22 5.83 17.84
N ASP A 54 0.05 5.80 19.15
CA ASP A 54 -0.83 5.16 20.12
C ASP A 54 -2.08 6.00 20.43
N ASN A 55 -2.03 7.31 20.15
CA ASN A 55 -3.12 8.24 20.41
C ASN A 55 -2.98 9.54 19.60
N LEU A 56 -4.01 10.41 19.67
CA LEU A 56 -4.03 11.70 18.97
C LEU A 56 -3.00 12.72 19.48
N GLU A 57 -2.58 12.65 20.75
CA GLU A 57 -1.57 13.57 21.29
C GLU A 57 -0.22 13.28 20.64
N GLU A 58 0.22 12.02 20.63
CA GLU A 58 1.43 11.58 19.94
C GLU A 58 1.36 11.87 18.43
N PHE A 59 0.22 11.60 17.78
CA PHE A 59 0.06 11.96 16.37
C PHE A 59 0.20 13.47 16.13
N THR A 60 -0.33 14.31 17.04
CA THR A 60 -0.18 15.77 16.95
C THR A 60 1.28 16.19 17.13
N GLU A 61 2.00 15.57 18.06
CA GLU A 61 3.44 15.82 18.25
C GLU A 61 4.25 15.46 17.00
N LEU A 62 3.91 14.37 16.30
CA LEU A 62 4.51 14.03 15.01
C LEU A 62 4.26 15.13 13.96
N LEU A 63 3.02 15.62 13.86
CA LEU A 63 2.65 16.66 12.90
C LEU A 63 3.37 18.00 13.17
N GLU A 64 3.55 18.37 14.43
CA GLU A 64 4.14 19.66 14.83
C GLU A 64 5.67 19.64 14.90
N GLY A 65 6.24 18.50 15.31
CA GLY A 65 7.64 18.40 15.71
C GLY A 65 8.53 17.60 14.76
N ASN A 66 7.97 16.82 13.83
CA ASN A 66 8.73 15.89 13.00
C ASN A 66 8.58 16.19 11.51
N ILE A 67 9.52 16.98 10.98
CA ILE A 67 9.51 17.35 9.55
C ILE A 67 9.74 16.15 8.61
N ASP A 68 10.45 15.11 9.06
CA ASP A 68 10.71 13.94 8.23
C ASP A 68 9.46 13.06 8.14
N PHE A 69 8.73 12.87 9.25
CA PHE A 69 7.38 12.29 9.22
C PHE A 69 6.46 13.00 8.23
N ILE A 70 6.47 14.33 8.27
CA ILE A 70 5.68 15.16 7.35
C ILE A 70 6.11 14.98 5.89
N LYS A 71 7.40 14.81 5.59
CA LYS A 71 7.84 14.54 4.21
C LYS A 71 7.43 13.17 3.72
N ASP A 72 7.62 12.16 4.57
CA ASP A 72 7.45 10.76 4.23
C ASP A 72 5.96 10.43 4.04
N TYR A 73 5.10 10.82 4.98
CA TYR A 73 3.69 10.42 5.00
C TYR A 73 2.73 11.34 4.21
N PHE A 74 3.18 12.54 3.80
CA PHE A 74 2.32 13.47 3.06
C PHE A 74 2.78 13.69 1.61
N SER A 75 3.84 13.00 1.16
CA SER A 75 4.39 13.13 -0.19
C SER A 75 4.61 14.61 -0.60
N ILE A 76 5.17 15.40 0.31
CA ILE A 76 5.26 16.86 0.13
C ILE A 76 6.24 17.26 -0.97
N ALA A 77 7.32 16.49 -1.16
CA ALA A 77 8.33 16.84 -2.15
C ALA A 77 7.78 16.82 -3.60
N PRO A 78 7.14 15.73 -4.07
CA PRO A 78 6.48 15.73 -5.39
C PRO A 78 5.42 16.83 -5.53
N TRP A 79 4.62 17.07 -4.48
CA TRP A 79 3.63 18.15 -4.49
C TRP A 79 4.27 19.53 -4.68
N LEU A 80 5.30 19.86 -3.91
CA LEU A 80 5.99 21.15 -4.01
C LEU A 80 6.66 21.37 -5.36
N LEU A 81 7.14 20.29 -6.00
CA LEU A 81 7.85 20.35 -7.28
C LEU A 81 6.93 20.50 -8.49
N HIS A 82 5.68 20.00 -8.42
CA HIS A 82 4.86 19.81 -9.62
C HIS A 82 3.46 20.44 -9.54
N LYS A 83 3.01 20.89 -8.36
CA LYS A 83 1.64 21.41 -8.21
C LYS A 83 1.35 22.60 -9.11
N ASP A 84 2.31 23.51 -9.34
CA ASP A 84 2.04 24.76 -10.05
C ASP A 84 1.87 24.48 -11.55
N GLU A 85 2.66 23.54 -12.10
CA GLU A 85 2.53 23.03 -13.45
C GLU A 85 1.22 22.26 -13.65
N ILE A 86 0.82 21.43 -12.69
CA ILE A 86 -0.39 20.61 -12.80
C ILE A 86 -1.66 21.45 -12.62
N LEU A 87 -1.65 22.40 -11.68
CA LEU A 87 -2.80 23.26 -11.38
C LEU A 87 -2.89 24.47 -12.31
N ASP A 88 -1.86 24.79 -13.08
CA ASP A 88 -1.79 25.98 -13.93
C ASP A 88 -2.11 27.27 -13.15
N GLY A 89 -1.55 27.37 -11.94
CA GLY A 89 -1.78 28.48 -11.00
C GLY A 89 -3.18 28.56 -10.40
N GLN A 90 -4.04 27.55 -10.59
CA GLN A 90 -5.36 27.46 -9.99
C GLN A 90 -5.30 26.85 -8.58
N GLU A 91 -6.38 27.04 -7.80
CA GLU A 91 -6.54 26.34 -6.54
C GLU A 91 -6.92 24.87 -6.77
N MET A 92 -6.62 24.01 -5.80
CA MET A 92 -6.99 22.61 -5.82
C MET A 92 -8.52 22.45 -5.98
N PRO A 93 -9.01 21.78 -7.03
CA PRO A 93 -10.43 21.55 -7.18
C PRO A 93 -10.97 20.67 -6.04
N LYS A 94 -12.20 20.95 -5.60
CA LYS A 94 -12.83 20.17 -4.53
C LYS A 94 -13.02 18.71 -4.95
N GLY A 95 -12.67 17.79 -4.07
CA GLY A 95 -12.84 16.35 -4.30
C GLY A 95 -11.85 15.75 -5.29
N MET A 96 -10.72 16.44 -5.54
CA MET A 96 -9.60 15.91 -6.30
C MET A 96 -8.41 15.63 -5.37
N VAL A 97 -7.53 14.74 -5.81
CA VAL A 97 -6.20 14.47 -5.25
C VAL A 97 -5.18 14.44 -6.38
N PHE A 98 -3.89 14.52 -6.05
CA PHE A 98 -2.85 14.10 -6.98
C PHE A 98 -2.76 12.58 -6.95
N ASN A 99 -2.51 11.97 -8.10
CA ASN A 99 -2.32 10.54 -8.22
C ASN A 99 -1.16 10.25 -9.17
N TYR A 100 -0.48 9.13 -8.93
CA TYR A 100 0.51 8.59 -9.86
C TYR A 100 -0.21 7.77 -10.95
N LEU A 101 -0.04 8.16 -12.21
CA LEU A 101 -0.67 7.50 -13.36
C LEU A 101 -0.19 6.06 -13.52
N THR A 102 1.10 5.84 -13.27
CA THR A 102 1.76 4.55 -13.20
C THR A 102 2.17 4.31 -11.76
N PRO A 103 1.64 3.27 -11.09
CA PRO A 103 2.07 2.87 -9.75
C PRO A 103 3.57 2.56 -9.69
N PHE A 104 4.22 2.83 -8.56
CA PHE A 104 5.64 2.54 -8.36
C PHE A 104 5.94 1.04 -8.44
N ALA A 105 5.02 0.21 -7.96
CA ALA A 105 5.07 -1.26 -8.13
C ALA A 105 5.15 -1.71 -9.60
N LEU A 106 4.71 -0.86 -10.55
CA LEU A 106 4.78 -1.11 -11.99
C LEU A 106 5.88 -0.30 -12.69
N GLY A 107 6.81 0.27 -11.92
CA GLY A 107 7.94 1.06 -12.44
C GLY A 107 7.61 2.52 -12.71
N GLY A 108 6.54 3.05 -12.13
CA GLY A 108 6.29 4.49 -12.10
C GLY A 108 7.29 5.24 -11.23
N GLU A 109 7.41 6.54 -11.45
CA GLU A 109 8.31 7.44 -10.72
C GLU A 109 7.56 8.71 -10.29
N ALA A 110 8.09 9.43 -9.30
CA ALA A 110 7.50 10.67 -8.80
C ALA A 110 7.87 11.89 -9.67
N GLU A 111 7.64 11.78 -10.98
CA GLU A 111 7.97 12.78 -11.99
C GLU A 111 6.71 13.45 -12.55
N LEU A 112 6.85 14.67 -13.08
CA LEU A 112 5.73 15.51 -13.53
C LEU A 112 4.79 14.80 -14.52
N ASP A 113 5.33 14.00 -15.44
CA ASP A 113 4.55 13.30 -16.46
C ASP A 113 3.77 12.09 -15.92
N ASN A 114 4.11 11.63 -14.71
CA ASN A 114 3.43 10.55 -14.02
C ASN A 114 2.46 11.06 -12.95
N ILE A 115 2.28 12.37 -12.77
CA ILE A 115 1.38 12.92 -11.75
C ILE A 115 0.24 13.71 -12.41
N ALA A 116 -0.99 13.41 -12.02
CA ALA A 116 -2.18 14.13 -12.49
C ALA A 116 -3.22 14.32 -11.38
N LEU A 117 -4.17 15.22 -11.61
CA LEU A 117 -5.35 15.32 -10.77
C LEU A 117 -6.31 14.15 -11.03
N PHE A 118 -6.86 13.61 -9.96
CA PHE A 118 -7.77 12.48 -10.00
C PHE A 118 -8.96 12.68 -9.05
N PRO A 119 -10.18 12.27 -9.42
CA PRO A 119 -11.31 12.30 -8.50
C PRO A 119 -11.03 11.44 -7.27
N LEU A 120 -11.26 11.98 -6.08
CA LEU A 120 -10.95 11.31 -4.81
C LEU A 120 -11.57 9.92 -4.69
N GLN A 121 -12.82 9.75 -5.12
CA GLN A 121 -13.48 8.45 -5.08
C GLN A 121 -12.84 7.46 -6.05
N GLU A 122 -12.50 7.90 -7.26
CA GLU A 122 -11.89 7.03 -8.27
C GLU A 122 -10.48 6.60 -7.84
N HIS A 123 -9.74 7.49 -7.16
CA HIS A 123 -8.45 7.16 -6.54
C HIS A 123 -8.58 5.97 -5.60
N PHE A 124 -9.42 6.08 -4.57
CA PHE A 124 -9.58 5.00 -3.58
C PHE A 124 -10.17 3.72 -4.16
N ASP A 125 -11.10 3.82 -5.12
CA ASP A 125 -11.68 2.65 -5.78
C ASP A 125 -10.60 1.90 -6.57
N MET A 126 -9.82 2.62 -7.39
CA MET A 126 -8.78 2.01 -8.22
C MET A 126 -7.62 1.44 -7.41
N SER A 127 -7.10 2.20 -6.44
CA SER A 127 -5.97 1.76 -5.61
C SER A 127 -6.35 0.55 -4.75
N GLY A 128 -7.55 0.55 -4.17
CA GLY A 128 -8.03 -0.57 -3.35
C GLY A 128 -8.20 -1.86 -4.14
N GLU A 129 -8.82 -1.77 -5.32
CA GLU A 129 -8.96 -2.93 -6.22
C GLU A 129 -7.62 -3.43 -6.77
N PHE A 130 -6.68 -2.51 -7.04
CA PHE A 130 -5.34 -2.86 -7.52
C PHE A 130 -4.58 -3.65 -6.46
N TRP A 131 -4.48 -3.12 -5.24
CA TRP A 131 -3.72 -3.74 -4.17
C TRP A 131 -4.34 -5.05 -3.67
N GLU A 132 -5.68 -5.17 -3.62
CA GLU A 132 -6.34 -6.45 -3.33
C GLU A 132 -5.90 -7.55 -4.32
N ARG A 133 -5.80 -7.21 -5.60
CA ARG A 133 -5.37 -8.16 -6.64
C ARG A 133 -3.88 -8.48 -6.54
N MET A 134 -3.04 -7.49 -6.21
CA MET A 134 -1.61 -7.70 -6.03
C MET A 134 -1.33 -8.65 -4.85
N GLN A 135 -1.96 -8.43 -3.69
CA GLN A 135 -1.81 -9.31 -2.53
C GLN A 135 -2.22 -10.76 -2.85
N HIS A 136 -3.38 -10.95 -3.49
CA HIS A 136 -3.81 -12.29 -3.90
C HIS A 136 -2.85 -12.95 -4.90
N LEU A 137 -2.22 -12.18 -5.79
CA LEU A 137 -1.24 -12.69 -6.73
C LEU A 137 0.05 -13.11 -6.01
N GLU A 138 0.54 -12.30 -5.07
CA GLU A 138 1.72 -12.62 -4.27
C GLU A 138 1.51 -13.89 -3.44
N GLU A 139 0.38 -14.03 -2.77
CA GLU A 139 0.01 -15.24 -2.02
C GLU A 139 -0.02 -16.49 -2.92
N ALA A 140 -0.60 -16.36 -4.12
CA ALA A 140 -0.67 -17.46 -5.07
C ALA A 140 0.73 -17.89 -5.55
N VAL A 141 1.60 -16.92 -5.88
CA VAL A 141 2.98 -17.18 -6.31
C VAL A 141 3.81 -17.79 -5.17
N ALA A 142 3.70 -17.26 -3.95
CA ALA A 142 4.40 -17.78 -2.79
C ALA A 142 4.05 -19.26 -2.54
N LYS A 143 2.76 -19.59 -2.63
CA LYS A 143 2.29 -20.97 -2.52
C LYS A 143 2.83 -21.89 -3.62
N GLU A 144 2.86 -21.43 -4.87
CA GLU A 144 3.44 -22.22 -5.97
C GLU A 144 4.93 -22.51 -5.76
N LEU A 145 5.68 -21.54 -5.21
CA LEU A 145 7.10 -21.72 -4.88
C LEU A 145 7.29 -22.73 -3.74
N GLU A 146 6.50 -22.64 -2.67
CA GLU A 146 6.52 -23.61 -1.57
C GLU A 146 6.19 -25.03 -2.05
N ASP A 147 5.17 -25.17 -2.91
CA ASP A 147 4.78 -26.46 -3.48
C ASP A 147 5.88 -27.05 -4.37
N ALA A 148 6.61 -26.21 -5.12
CA ALA A 148 7.75 -26.63 -5.95
C ALA A 148 8.93 -27.11 -5.10
N GLU A 149 9.32 -26.38 -4.05
CA GLU A 149 10.42 -26.76 -3.15
C GLU A 149 10.13 -28.09 -2.43
N ASN A 150 8.89 -28.30 -2.01
CA ASN A 150 8.44 -29.54 -1.36
C ASN A 150 8.45 -30.74 -2.32
N ASN A 151 8.23 -30.52 -3.63
CA ASN A 151 8.24 -31.58 -4.63
C ASN A 151 9.67 -32.01 -5.00
N ASP A 152 10.61 -31.05 -5.09
CA ASP A 152 12.02 -31.33 -5.36
C ASP A 152 12.71 -32.08 -4.20
N THR A 153 12.36 -31.77 -2.94
CA THR A 153 12.86 -32.53 -1.77
C THR A 153 12.36 -33.98 -1.73
N PHE A 154 11.15 -34.24 -2.25
CA PHE A 154 10.60 -35.59 -2.32
C PHE A 154 11.29 -36.44 -3.40
N GLN A 155 11.72 -35.84 -4.52
CA GLN A 155 12.45 -36.55 -5.57
C GLN A 155 13.91 -36.88 -5.19
N ALA A 156 14.60 -35.99 -4.47
CA ALA A 156 15.96 -36.24 -3.98
C ALA A 156 16.04 -37.39 -2.96
N SER A 157 14.92 -37.73 -2.30
CA SER A 157 14.84 -38.79 -1.29
C SER A 157 14.57 -40.19 -1.86
N GLN A 158 14.41 -40.32 -3.19
CA GLN A 158 14.07 -41.58 -3.87
C GLN A 158 15.14 -42.11 -4.83
N GLU A 159 16.41 -41.72 -4.67
CA GLU A 159 17.49 -42.43 -5.37
C GLU A 159 17.49 -43.92 -4.95
N PRO A 160 17.40 -44.87 -5.90
CA PRO A 160 17.41 -46.28 -5.56
C PRO A 160 18.83 -46.71 -5.15
N GLU A 161 18.95 -47.39 -4.00
CA GLU A 161 20.20 -48.10 -3.64
C GLU A 161 20.58 -49.05 -4.78
N GLU A 162 21.76 -48.84 -5.36
CA GLU A 162 22.35 -49.78 -6.32
C GLU A 162 22.53 -51.15 -5.64
N PRO A 163 22.18 -52.26 -6.31
CA PRO A 163 22.34 -53.58 -5.71
C PRO A 163 23.83 -53.93 -5.60
N GLU A 164 24.29 -54.25 -4.37
CA GLU A 164 25.62 -54.82 -4.12
C GLU A 164 25.81 -56.10 -4.95
N GLU A 165 26.60 -56.01 -6.01
CA GLU A 165 27.08 -57.18 -6.75
C GLU A 165 28.06 -57.97 -5.88
N THR A 166 27.54 -59.04 -5.30
CA THR A 166 28.32 -60.08 -4.62
C THR A 166 29.18 -60.81 -5.64
N THR A 167 30.47 -60.49 -5.70
CA THR A 167 31.45 -61.33 -6.41
C THR A 167 32.35 -62.05 -5.41
N LYS A 168 32.06 -63.33 -5.21
CA LYS A 168 32.96 -64.31 -4.57
C LYS A 168 34.25 -64.43 -5.39
N HIS A 169 35.40 -64.44 -4.72
CA HIS A 169 36.48 -65.42 -4.94
C HIS A 169 37.42 -65.48 -3.73
#